data_AF-A0AAE9WTU2-F1
#
_entry.id   AF-A0AAE9WTU2-F1
#
_cell.length_a   1.000
_cell.length_b   1.000
_cell.length_c   1.000
_cell.angle_alpha   90.00
_cell.angle_beta   90.00
_cell.angle_gamma   90.00
#
_symmetry.space_group_name_H-M   'P 1'
#
loop_
_entity.id
_entity.type
_entity.pdbx_description
1 polymer ?
#
loop_
_entity_poly.entity_id
_entity_poly.type
_entity_poly.pdbx_seq_one_letter_code
_entity_poly.pdbx_strand_id
1 'polypeptide(L)'
;MKGFHNIDGLSTFKNLKCLFLNNNCIKKIENLKDLVNLKALYLQNNDISVIENIDCMSLVILNLSNNKIKKIENLHHLKFLQTLNVSNNLIEDIEDIKEVAQLENLSHLDLSYNNINFEKENEVKNLPDCVRNFPDICSEKKSTLNEIKNEQVEEYSMEENNNETIMDYFNFYVNFHEEITKNENPNIIKYHQNIQNMDQLAKKKFFFICEFIILLKKIKNLKTLFVKHNPFVNKFKYTTKYLIANIPNIVFLDDKKIKKEDICLARIFLKKGAIEENELKKIFEQKKIDKYKNLTEKFHNFLLKKSESMENQSKGAIIID
;
A
#
# COMPACT_ATOMS: atom_id res chain seq x y z
N MET A 1 -37.97 12.52 0.79
CA MET A 1 -37.17 12.10 1.96
C MET A 1 -37.25 13.21 3.01
N LYS A 2 -37.42 12.87 4.29
CA LYS A 2 -37.38 13.84 5.39
C LYS A 2 -35.94 13.89 5.90
N GLY A 3 -35.20 14.94 5.56
CA GLY A 3 -33.82 15.18 6.01
C GLY A 3 -33.52 16.68 6.01
N PHE A 4 -32.50 17.10 6.73
CA PHE A 4 -32.08 18.50 6.74
C PHE A 4 -31.52 18.88 5.37
N HIS A 5 -31.88 20.07 4.87
CA HIS A 5 -31.35 20.62 3.62
C HIS A 5 -30.23 21.64 3.86
N ASN A 6 -30.27 22.31 5.01
CA ASN A 6 -29.33 23.35 5.42
C ASN A 6 -28.81 23.01 6.82
N ILE A 7 -27.65 23.57 7.16
CA ILE A 7 -27.04 23.45 8.48
C ILE A 7 -27.30 24.78 9.20
N ASP A 8 -28.20 24.81 10.18
CA ASP A 8 -28.56 26.04 10.89
C ASP A 8 -28.66 25.81 12.41
N GLY A 9 -28.59 26.90 13.18
CA GLY A 9 -28.79 26.87 14.63
C GLY A 9 -27.62 26.31 15.44
N LEU A 10 -26.44 26.11 14.83
CA LEU A 10 -25.28 25.52 15.50
C LEU A 10 -24.29 26.53 16.11
N SER A 11 -24.45 27.83 15.84
CA SER A 11 -23.47 28.87 16.21
C SER A 11 -23.22 29.02 17.72
N THR A 12 -24.16 28.59 18.56
CA THR A 12 -24.02 28.65 20.03
C THR A 12 -23.18 27.49 20.59
N PHE A 13 -23.00 26.40 19.85
CA PHE A 13 -22.33 25.18 20.30
C PHE A 13 -20.80 25.23 20.12
N LYS A 14 -20.17 26.30 20.60
CA LYS A 14 -18.72 26.56 20.43
C LYS A 14 -17.79 25.47 20.98
N ASN A 15 -18.29 24.65 21.92
CA ASN A 15 -17.54 23.54 22.53
C ASN A 15 -17.80 22.19 21.86
N LEU A 16 -18.57 22.15 20.77
CA LEU A 16 -18.88 20.92 20.06
C LEU A 16 -17.60 20.30 19.48
N LYS A 17 -17.36 19.03 19.79
CA LYS A 17 -16.20 18.27 19.31
C LYS A 17 -16.54 17.31 18.18
N CYS A 18 -17.77 16.86 18.10
CA CYS A 18 -18.21 15.88 17.12
C CYS A 18 -19.59 16.29 16.59
N LEU A 19 -19.74 16.31 15.26
CA LEU A 19 -20.98 16.67 14.59
C LEU A 19 -21.37 15.59 13.59
N PHE A 20 -22.56 15.02 13.79
CA PHE A 20 -23.16 14.02 12.92
C PHE A 20 -24.30 14.64 12.12
N LEU A 21 -24.12 14.74 10.80
CA LEU A 21 -25.08 15.27 9.84
C LEU A 21 -25.33 14.28 8.69
N ASN A 22 -25.01 13.01 8.91
CA ASN A 22 -25.15 11.97 7.92
C ASN A 22 -26.61 11.60 7.62
N ASN A 23 -26.87 11.08 6.43
CA ASN A 23 -28.19 10.67 5.94
C ASN A 23 -29.21 11.84 5.88
N ASN A 24 -28.78 12.96 5.32
CA ASN A 24 -29.63 14.13 5.10
C ASN A 24 -29.68 14.50 3.61
N CYS A 25 -30.22 15.66 3.28
CA CYS A 25 -30.30 16.17 1.92
C CYS A 25 -29.50 17.49 1.80
N ILE A 26 -28.40 17.58 2.55
CA ILE A 26 -27.54 18.76 2.61
C ILE A 26 -26.77 18.87 1.30
N LYS A 27 -26.86 20.03 0.66
CA LYS A 27 -26.16 20.30 -0.62
C LYS A 27 -24.90 21.13 -0.44
N LYS A 28 -24.82 21.89 0.66
CA LYS A 28 -23.73 22.81 0.93
C LYS A 28 -23.30 22.69 2.39
N ILE A 29 -21.99 22.76 2.59
CA ILE A 29 -21.44 22.88 3.93
C ILE A 29 -21.47 24.37 4.27
N GLU A 30 -22.17 24.74 5.32
CA GLU A 30 -22.35 26.13 5.73
C GLU A 30 -22.53 26.24 7.24
N ASN A 31 -22.38 27.45 7.78
CA ASN A 31 -22.64 27.78 9.18
C ASN A 31 -21.83 26.97 10.23
N LEU A 32 -20.67 26.41 9.84
CA LEU A 32 -19.77 25.70 10.74
C LEU A 32 -18.64 26.57 11.33
N LYS A 33 -18.50 27.82 10.88
CA LYS A 33 -17.38 28.73 11.24
C LYS A 33 -17.19 28.94 12.75
N ASP A 34 -18.27 28.93 13.52
CA ASP A 34 -18.23 29.18 14.97
C ASP A 34 -17.84 27.92 15.77
N LEU A 35 -17.80 26.74 15.13
CA LEU A 35 -17.47 25.45 15.74
C LEU A 35 -15.95 25.22 15.81
N VAL A 36 -15.24 26.18 16.39
CA VAL A 36 -13.76 26.22 16.43
C VAL A 36 -13.11 24.99 17.09
N ASN A 37 -13.85 24.30 17.95
CA ASN A 37 -13.39 23.11 18.67
C ASN A 37 -13.77 21.78 17.98
N LEU A 38 -14.40 21.83 16.81
CA LEU A 38 -14.86 20.64 16.11
C LEU A 38 -13.65 19.77 15.69
N LYS A 39 -13.70 18.49 16.09
CA LYS A 39 -12.66 17.49 15.80
C LYS A 39 -13.13 16.42 14.82
N ALA A 40 -14.42 16.12 14.77
CA ALA A 40 -14.96 15.13 13.86
C ALA A 40 -16.24 15.63 13.19
N LEU A 41 -16.28 15.55 11.86
CA LEU A 41 -17.40 15.97 11.04
C LEU A 41 -17.83 14.81 10.13
N TYR A 42 -19.07 14.36 10.33
CA TYR A 42 -19.68 13.25 9.59
C TYR A 42 -20.82 13.78 8.71
N LEU A 43 -20.57 13.78 7.40
CA LEU A 43 -21.46 14.31 6.36
C LEU A 43 -21.82 13.24 5.31
N GLN A 44 -21.64 11.96 5.63
CA GLN A 44 -21.90 10.89 4.66
C GLN A 44 -23.39 10.77 4.28
N ASN A 45 -23.67 10.32 3.06
CA ASN A 45 -25.03 10.19 2.51
C ASN A 45 -25.76 11.54 2.51
N ASN A 46 -25.23 12.49 1.74
CA ASN A 46 -25.81 13.81 1.47
C ASN A 46 -25.69 14.12 -0.03
N ASP A 47 -26.02 15.35 -0.43
CA ASP A 47 -25.98 15.81 -1.83
C ASP A 47 -24.87 16.86 -2.05
N ILE A 48 -23.79 16.82 -1.28
CA ILE A 48 -22.70 17.81 -1.32
C ILE A 48 -21.88 17.63 -2.60
N SER A 49 -21.66 18.72 -3.34
CA SER A 49 -20.86 18.69 -4.58
C SER A 49 -19.52 19.40 -4.47
N VAL A 50 -19.36 20.27 -3.47
CA VAL A 50 -18.16 21.11 -3.28
C VAL A 50 -17.73 21.05 -1.82
N ILE A 51 -16.42 20.93 -1.60
CA ILE A 51 -15.81 21.04 -0.28
C ILE A 51 -15.56 22.54 -0.03
N GLU A 52 -16.38 23.16 0.81
CA GLU A 52 -16.31 24.59 1.12
C GLU A 52 -16.68 24.84 2.59
N ASN A 53 -16.33 26.03 3.10
CA ASN A 53 -16.70 26.50 4.45
C ASN A 53 -16.32 25.53 5.60
N ILE A 54 -15.25 24.76 5.43
CA ILE A 54 -14.68 23.88 6.46
C ILE A 54 -13.51 24.59 7.14
N ASP A 55 -13.70 25.83 7.59
CA ASP A 55 -12.64 26.62 8.25
C ASP A 55 -12.29 26.14 9.67
N CYS A 56 -12.89 25.03 10.09
CA CYS A 56 -12.61 24.35 11.35
C CYS A 56 -11.20 23.72 11.32
N MET A 57 -10.17 24.54 11.60
CA MET A 57 -8.76 24.14 11.54
C MET A 57 -8.39 22.94 12.42
N SER A 58 -9.24 22.61 13.40
CA SER A 58 -9.03 21.57 14.40
C SER A 58 -9.50 20.16 14.01
N LEU A 59 -10.07 19.97 12.81
CA LEU A 59 -10.61 18.68 12.40
C LEU A 59 -9.54 17.58 12.33
N VAL A 60 -9.90 16.41 12.87
CA VAL A 60 -9.12 15.17 12.90
C VAL A 60 -9.76 14.12 11.99
N ILE A 61 -11.10 14.12 11.91
CA ILE A 61 -11.88 13.20 11.08
C ILE A 61 -12.85 14.00 10.21
N LEU A 62 -12.80 13.76 8.90
CA LEU A 62 -13.75 14.28 7.93
C LEU A 62 -14.29 13.12 7.10
N ASN A 63 -15.59 12.86 7.21
CA ASN A 63 -16.28 11.86 6.40
C ASN A 63 -17.28 12.53 5.45
N LEU A 64 -16.97 12.49 4.17
CA LEU A 64 -17.74 13.00 3.04
C LEU A 64 -18.17 11.88 2.09
N SER A 65 -18.15 10.63 2.53
CA SER A 65 -18.51 9.50 1.68
C SER A 65 -19.96 9.57 1.18
N ASN A 66 -20.26 8.99 0.01
CA ASN A 66 -21.61 8.98 -0.57
C ASN A 66 -22.17 10.41 -0.74
N ASN A 67 -21.45 11.21 -1.51
CA ASN A 67 -21.83 12.56 -1.92
C ASN A 67 -21.62 12.73 -3.44
N LYS A 68 -21.61 13.95 -3.96
CA LYS A 68 -21.47 14.28 -5.39
C LYS A 68 -20.21 15.10 -5.66
N ILE A 69 -19.17 14.94 -4.83
CA ILE A 69 -17.94 15.72 -4.89
C ILE A 69 -17.15 15.30 -6.13
N LYS A 70 -16.79 16.27 -6.98
CA LYS A 70 -15.98 16.02 -8.18
C LYS A 70 -14.51 16.36 -8.02
N LYS A 71 -14.19 17.19 -7.02
CA LYS A 71 -12.86 17.74 -6.81
C LYS A 71 -12.51 17.75 -5.33
N ILE A 72 -11.31 17.30 -4.99
CA ILE A 72 -10.76 17.49 -3.65
C ILE A 72 -10.01 18.82 -3.62
N GLU A 73 -10.57 19.81 -2.92
CA GLU A 73 -10.01 21.14 -2.77
C GLU A 73 -10.35 21.71 -1.39
N ASN A 74 -9.70 22.82 -1.02
CA ASN A 74 -9.94 23.53 0.24
C ASN A 74 -9.71 22.65 1.49
N LEU A 75 -8.65 21.83 1.49
CA LEU A 75 -8.29 20.99 2.65
C LEU A 75 -6.92 21.34 3.24
N HIS A 76 -6.05 22.05 2.51
CA HIS A 76 -4.67 22.37 2.92
C HIS A 76 -4.54 22.99 4.33
N HIS A 77 -5.53 23.73 4.82
CA HIS A 77 -5.53 24.33 6.16
C HIS A 77 -5.82 23.34 7.29
N LEU A 78 -6.34 22.14 7.01
CA LEU A 78 -6.71 21.12 8.00
C LEU A 78 -5.48 20.32 8.48
N LYS A 79 -4.55 21.01 9.14
CA LYS A 79 -3.25 20.45 9.55
C LYS A 79 -3.35 19.24 10.47
N PHE A 80 -4.43 19.10 11.24
CA PHE A 80 -4.64 18.00 12.19
C PHE A 80 -5.43 16.83 11.61
N LEU A 81 -5.85 16.90 10.34
CA LEU A 81 -6.69 15.87 9.74
C LEU A 81 -5.92 14.55 9.63
N GLN A 82 -6.44 13.51 10.28
CA GLN A 82 -5.85 12.17 10.29
C GLN A 82 -6.62 11.19 9.42
N THR A 83 -7.95 11.38 9.32
CA THR A 83 -8.84 10.51 8.55
C THR A 83 -9.67 11.35 7.60
N LEU A 84 -9.49 11.08 6.30
CA LEU A 84 -10.32 11.63 5.23
C LEU A 84 -11.01 10.48 4.50
N ASN A 85 -12.34 10.51 4.51
CA ASN A 85 -13.14 9.60 3.72
C ASN A 85 -13.92 10.38 2.66
N VAL A 86 -13.58 10.16 1.39
CA VAL A 86 -14.26 10.73 0.22
C VAL A 86 -14.72 9.61 -0.73
N SER A 87 -14.95 8.40 -0.22
CA SER A 87 -15.42 7.30 -1.05
C SER A 87 -16.83 7.51 -1.59
N ASN A 88 -17.15 6.84 -2.69
CA ASN A 88 -18.45 6.93 -3.34
C ASN A 88 -18.81 8.40 -3.67
N ASN A 89 -17.92 9.03 -4.42
CA ASN A 89 -18.04 10.38 -4.96
C ASN A 89 -17.73 10.33 -6.47
N LEU A 90 -17.51 11.49 -7.09
CA LEU A 90 -17.30 11.66 -8.53
C LEU A 90 -15.89 12.20 -8.83
N ILE A 91 -14.90 11.87 -8.00
CA ILE A 91 -13.52 12.33 -8.17
C ILE A 91 -12.89 11.62 -9.37
N GLU A 92 -12.32 12.39 -10.30
CA GLU A 92 -11.74 11.88 -11.55
C GLU A 92 -10.25 12.21 -11.69
N ASP A 93 -9.81 13.29 -11.05
CA ASP A 93 -8.52 13.89 -11.29
C ASP A 93 -7.43 13.34 -10.35
N ILE A 94 -6.24 13.10 -10.90
CA ILE A 94 -5.05 12.81 -10.10
C ILE A 94 -4.54 14.07 -9.37
N GLU A 95 -4.78 15.26 -9.93
CA GLU A 95 -4.43 16.54 -9.32
C GLU A 95 -5.05 16.73 -7.95
N ASP A 96 -6.22 16.16 -7.70
CA ASP A 96 -6.90 16.20 -6.40
C ASP A 96 -6.07 15.55 -5.28
N ILE A 97 -5.22 14.58 -5.63
CA ILE A 97 -4.31 13.95 -4.68
C ILE A 97 -3.20 14.92 -4.27
N LYS A 98 -2.89 15.95 -5.07
CA LYS A 98 -1.94 17.01 -4.67
C LYS A 98 -2.46 17.85 -3.52
N GLU A 99 -3.78 18.07 -3.43
CA GLU A 99 -4.37 18.73 -2.27
C GLU A 99 -4.24 17.85 -1.02
N VAL A 100 -4.58 16.57 -1.14
CA VAL A 100 -4.46 15.60 -0.05
C VAL A 100 -3.00 15.43 0.42
N ALA A 101 -2.03 15.54 -0.51
CA ALA A 101 -0.61 15.48 -0.22
C ALA A 101 -0.09 16.63 0.67
N GLN A 102 -0.84 17.72 0.83
CA GLN A 102 -0.49 18.83 1.71
C GLN A 102 -0.89 18.56 3.17
N LEU A 103 -1.69 17.52 3.43
CA LEU A 103 -2.16 17.18 4.77
C LEU A 103 -1.08 16.45 5.58
N GLU A 104 -0.41 17.18 6.47
CA GLU A 104 0.76 16.71 7.22
C GLU A 104 0.49 15.46 8.08
N ASN A 105 -0.69 15.37 8.68
CA ASN A 105 -1.06 14.33 9.65
C ASN A 105 -1.97 13.24 9.09
N LEU A 106 -2.27 13.27 7.78
CA LEU A 106 -3.17 12.30 7.18
C LEU A 106 -2.57 10.90 7.23
N SER A 107 -3.36 9.96 7.77
CA SER A 107 -2.95 8.56 7.93
C SER A 107 -3.93 7.57 7.33
N HIS A 108 -5.20 7.94 7.23
CA HIS A 108 -6.27 7.14 6.67
C HIS A 108 -6.93 7.91 5.54
N LEU A 109 -6.83 7.38 4.32
CA LEU A 109 -7.39 7.97 3.12
C LEU A 109 -8.25 6.94 2.39
N ASP A 110 -9.53 7.27 2.21
CA ASP A 110 -10.46 6.46 1.43
C ASP A 110 -10.91 7.21 0.18
N LEU A 111 -10.43 6.73 -0.98
CA LEU A 111 -10.75 7.19 -2.33
C LEU A 111 -11.58 6.15 -3.09
N SER A 112 -12.05 5.09 -2.44
CA SER A 112 -12.75 4.00 -3.12
C SER A 112 -14.06 4.47 -3.77
N TYR A 113 -14.52 3.75 -4.80
CA TYR A 113 -15.76 4.09 -5.51
C TYR A 113 -15.78 5.54 -6.06
N ASN A 114 -14.67 5.97 -6.63
CA ASN A 114 -14.58 7.20 -7.42
C ASN A 114 -14.32 6.86 -8.89
N ASN A 115 -14.12 7.87 -9.73
CA ASN A 115 -13.90 7.73 -11.16
C ASN A 115 -12.45 8.09 -11.57
N ILE A 116 -11.48 7.87 -10.67
CA ILE A 116 -10.07 8.17 -10.93
C ILE A 116 -9.56 7.31 -12.10
N ASN A 117 -9.04 7.95 -13.15
CA ASN A 117 -8.67 7.29 -14.40
C ASN A 117 -7.48 7.99 -15.09
N PHE A 118 -6.81 7.29 -16.00
CA PHE A 118 -5.65 7.77 -16.76
C PHE A 118 -6.02 8.40 -18.13
N GLU A 119 -7.31 8.55 -18.43
CA GLU A 119 -7.83 9.00 -19.73
C GLU A 119 -8.11 10.51 -19.75
N LYS A 120 -7.12 11.32 -19.37
CA LYS A 120 -7.14 12.75 -19.68
C LYS A 120 -6.40 12.97 -21.00
N GLU A 121 -7.08 13.51 -22.00
CA GLU A 121 -6.55 13.68 -23.36
C GLU A 121 -5.31 14.60 -23.45
N ASN A 122 -4.94 15.34 -22.39
CA ASN A 122 -4.02 16.49 -22.49
C ASN A 122 -2.60 16.36 -21.87
N GLU A 123 -2.20 15.22 -21.30
CA GLU A 123 -0.95 15.12 -20.50
C GLU A 123 0.26 14.48 -21.20
N VAL A 124 0.31 14.44 -22.54
CA VAL A 124 1.53 14.00 -23.26
C VAL A 124 2.62 15.09 -23.27
N LYS A 125 2.30 16.33 -22.84
CA LYS A 125 3.21 17.47 -22.98
C LYS A 125 4.10 17.77 -21.76
N ASN A 126 3.70 17.40 -20.54
CA ASN A 126 4.34 17.86 -19.30
C ASN A 126 5.02 16.76 -18.45
N LEU A 127 5.42 15.64 -19.06
CA LEU A 127 6.35 14.72 -18.40
C LEU A 127 7.71 15.42 -18.22
N PRO A 128 8.29 15.47 -17.00
CA PRO A 128 9.61 16.05 -16.78
C PRO A 128 10.67 15.34 -17.63
N ASP A 129 11.67 16.08 -18.12
CA ASP A 129 12.66 15.61 -19.11
C ASP A 129 13.49 14.38 -18.66
N CYS A 130 13.45 14.02 -17.37
CA CYS A 130 13.99 12.76 -16.85
C CYS A 130 13.28 11.50 -17.39
N VAL A 131 12.16 11.67 -18.10
CA VAL A 131 11.43 10.59 -18.80
C VAL A 131 11.65 10.64 -20.32
N ARG A 132 12.07 11.78 -20.89
CA ARG A 132 12.24 11.94 -22.35
C ARG A 132 13.57 11.46 -22.89
N ASN A 133 14.62 11.40 -22.06
CA ASN A 133 15.96 10.96 -22.47
C ASN A 133 16.44 9.77 -21.63
N PHE A 134 16.11 8.55 -22.06
CA PHE A 134 16.91 7.37 -21.70
C PHE A 134 17.71 6.96 -22.93
N PRO A 135 19.06 6.94 -22.88
CA PRO A 135 19.87 6.50 -23.99
C PRO A 135 19.65 5.00 -24.25
N ASP A 136 19.54 4.65 -25.53
CA ASP A 136 19.57 3.28 -26.03
C ASP A 136 20.80 2.55 -25.49
N ILE A 137 20.56 1.52 -24.68
CA ILE A 137 21.53 0.42 -24.51
C ILE A 137 20.74 -0.87 -24.64
N CYS A 138 20.48 -1.24 -25.89
CA CYS A 138 20.26 -2.63 -26.31
C CYS A 138 20.41 -2.75 -27.82
N SER A 139 21.64 -2.63 -28.31
CA SER A 139 22.08 -3.46 -29.43
C SER A 139 23.36 -4.20 -29.01
N GLU A 140 23.27 -5.53 -29.13
CA GLU A 140 24.33 -6.55 -29.00
C GLU A 140 24.69 -6.94 -27.54
N LYS A 141 24.58 -8.18 -27.07
CA LYS A 141 24.69 -9.48 -27.77
C LYS A 141 23.77 -10.54 -27.15
N LYS A 142 23.06 -11.26 -28.02
CA LYS A 142 22.70 -12.66 -27.79
C LYS A 142 23.97 -13.51 -27.79
N SER A 143 23.97 -14.49 -26.90
CA SER A 143 24.81 -15.70 -26.88
C SER A 143 25.50 -16.09 -28.19
N THR A 144 26.77 -16.47 -28.08
CA THR A 144 27.27 -17.71 -28.69
C THR A 144 28.46 -18.23 -27.88
N LEU A 145 28.24 -19.35 -27.17
CA LEU A 145 29.31 -20.34 -27.03
C LEU A 145 29.56 -20.88 -28.44
N ASN A 146 30.74 -20.64 -28.99
CA ASN A 146 31.46 -21.58 -29.84
C ASN A 146 32.91 -21.11 -29.97
N GLU A 147 33.82 -22.08 -29.90
CA GLU A 147 35.27 -22.00 -30.13
C GLU A 147 36.15 -21.54 -28.96
N ILE A 148 36.30 -22.45 -27.98
CA ILE A 148 37.63 -22.73 -27.42
C ILE A 148 37.87 -24.23 -27.66
N LYS A 149 38.73 -24.54 -28.63
CA LYS A 149 39.27 -25.89 -28.83
C LYS A 149 40.42 -26.11 -27.85
N ASN A 150 40.32 -27.24 -27.13
CA ASN A 150 41.36 -28.13 -26.62
C ASN A 150 42.51 -27.50 -25.80
N GLU A 151 42.61 -27.87 -24.51
CA GLU A 151 43.44 -29.02 -24.14
C GLU A 151 43.20 -29.50 -22.70
N GLN A 152 43.16 -30.83 -22.61
CA GLN A 152 43.36 -31.73 -21.47
C GLN A 152 42.22 -32.04 -20.49
N VAL A 153 41.95 -33.35 -20.53
CA VAL A 153 41.05 -34.23 -19.81
C VAL A 153 41.48 -34.33 -18.35
N GLU A 154 40.53 -34.32 -17.42
CA GLU A 154 40.47 -35.37 -16.40
C GLU A 154 39.03 -35.55 -15.88
N GLU A 155 38.68 -36.82 -15.80
CA GLU A 155 37.40 -37.44 -15.53
C GLU A 155 37.16 -37.48 -14.00
N TYR A 156 35.92 -37.27 -13.52
CA TYR A 156 35.18 -38.17 -12.60
C TYR A 156 34.04 -37.50 -11.81
N SER A 157 32.92 -38.25 -11.82
CA SER A 157 31.79 -38.37 -10.87
C SER A 157 30.80 -37.23 -10.63
N MET A 158 29.56 -37.52 -11.02
CA MET A 158 28.33 -37.07 -10.37
C MET A 158 28.32 -37.45 -8.88
N GLU A 159 27.97 -36.53 -7.98
CA GLU A 159 26.78 -36.59 -7.10
C GLU A 159 26.76 -35.47 -6.02
N GLU A 160 25.54 -35.15 -5.56
CA GLU A 160 25.15 -34.30 -4.40
C GLU A 160 24.86 -32.79 -4.58
N ASN A 161 23.75 -32.54 -5.29
CA ASN A 161 22.59 -31.71 -4.90
C ASN A 161 22.64 -30.75 -3.68
N ASN A 162 22.14 -29.53 -3.95
CA ASN A 162 21.16 -28.74 -3.17
C ASN A 162 21.57 -27.94 -1.92
N ASN A 163 22.57 -27.06 -2.00
CA ASN A 163 22.74 -25.99 -1.00
C ASN A 163 22.83 -24.55 -1.55
N GLU A 164 23.00 -24.35 -2.86
CA GLU A 164 23.23 -23.01 -3.42
C GLU A 164 21.95 -22.16 -3.57
N THR A 165 20.76 -22.74 -3.72
CA THR A 165 19.55 -21.91 -3.94
C THR A 165 18.97 -21.31 -2.66
N ILE A 166 18.80 -22.09 -1.59
CA ILE A 166 18.13 -21.62 -0.37
C ILE A 166 18.95 -20.57 0.37
N MET A 167 20.28 -20.75 0.45
CA MET A 167 21.14 -19.77 1.11
C MET A 167 21.27 -18.48 0.31
N ASP A 168 21.24 -18.52 -1.02
CA ASP A 168 21.20 -17.30 -1.83
C ASP A 168 19.88 -16.54 -1.68
N TYR A 169 18.74 -17.23 -1.62
CA TYR A 169 17.46 -16.59 -1.31
C TYR A 169 17.37 -16.09 0.14
N PHE A 170 17.97 -16.80 1.08
CA PHE A 170 18.04 -16.39 2.48
C PHE A 170 18.92 -15.15 2.66
N ASN A 171 20.12 -15.16 2.07
CA ASN A 171 21.04 -14.03 2.04
C ASN A 171 20.42 -12.84 1.30
N PHE A 172 19.72 -13.08 0.18
CA PHE A 172 18.94 -12.05 -0.49
C PHE A 172 17.88 -11.45 0.43
N TYR A 173 17.07 -12.27 1.12
CA TYR A 173 16.04 -11.80 2.05
C TYR A 173 16.61 -11.02 3.24
N VAL A 174 17.72 -11.49 3.83
CA VAL A 174 18.42 -10.84 4.95
C VAL A 174 19.02 -9.50 4.50
N ASN A 175 19.70 -9.46 3.35
CA ASN A 175 20.26 -8.23 2.78
C ASN A 175 19.17 -7.22 2.36
N PHE A 176 18.02 -7.69 1.88
CA PHE A 176 16.90 -6.82 1.53
C PHE A 176 16.18 -6.25 2.77
N HIS A 177 16.25 -6.94 3.91
CA HIS A 177 15.75 -6.40 5.18
C HIS A 177 16.59 -5.18 5.63
N GLU A 178 17.88 -5.12 5.26
CA GLU A 178 18.70 -3.92 5.45
C GLU A 178 18.39 -2.79 4.45
N GLU A 179 18.09 -3.10 3.18
CA GLU A 179 17.62 -2.09 2.19
C GLU A 179 16.26 -1.48 2.57
N ILE A 180 15.36 -2.25 3.21
CA ILE A 180 14.12 -1.72 3.81
C ILE A 180 14.43 -0.64 4.87
N THR A 181 15.61 -0.69 5.49
CA THR A 181 16.06 0.28 6.51
C THR A 181 17.02 1.36 6.01
N LYS A 182 17.61 1.23 4.81
CA LYS A 182 18.60 2.19 4.27
C LYS A 182 18.05 2.95 3.06
N ASN A 183 17.70 4.22 3.28
CA ASN A 183 17.58 5.32 2.31
C ASN A 183 17.19 4.92 0.87
N GLU A 184 15.95 4.49 0.66
CA GLU A 184 15.36 4.50 -0.68
C GLU A 184 15.20 5.97 -1.11
N ASN A 185 15.83 6.36 -2.23
CA ASN A 185 15.58 7.69 -2.82
C ASN A 185 14.07 7.83 -3.06
N PRO A 186 13.40 8.84 -2.47
CA PRO A 186 11.95 8.96 -2.51
C PRO A 186 11.39 9.04 -3.94
N ASN A 187 12.22 9.46 -4.90
CA ASN A 187 11.84 9.65 -6.30
C ASN A 187 11.96 8.38 -7.16
N ILE A 188 12.62 7.32 -6.68
CA ILE A 188 12.75 6.09 -7.46
C ILE A 188 11.49 5.23 -7.28
N ILE A 189 10.87 4.87 -8.41
CA ILE A 189 9.73 3.94 -8.46
C ILE A 189 10.26 2.61 -8.98
N LYS A 190 9.98 1.53 -8.25
CA LYS A 190 10.25 0.16 -8.70
C LYS A 190 9.21 -0.23 -9.74
N TYR A 191 9.67 -0.81 -10.84
CA TYR A 191 8.81 -1.18 -11.96
C TYR A 191 9.22 -2.52 -12.56
N HIS A 192 8.28 -3.16 -13.28
CA HIS A 192 8.51 -4.42 -13.97
C HIS A 192 9.48 -4.23 -15.16
N GLN A 193 10.50 -5.09 -15.27
CA GLN A 193 11.39 -5.14 -16.45
C GLN A 193 10.52 -5.37 -17.71
N ASN A 194 10.76 -4.65 -18.81
CA ASN A 194 9.95 -4.61 -20.07
C ASN A 194 9.12 -3.33 -20.31
N ILE A 195 9.42 -2.20 -19.66
CA ILE A 195 8.80 -0.90 -20.00
C ILE A 195 9.09 -0.47 -21.44
N GLN A 196 10.29 -0.75 -21.94
CA GLN A 196 10.74 -0.29 -23.26
C GLN A 196 9.86 -0.82 -24.41
N ASN A 197 9.28 -2.02 -24.25
CA ASN A 197 8.45 -2.68 -25.25
C ASN A 197 6.94 -2.35 -25.10
N MET A 198 6.56 -1.40 -24.25
CA MET A 198 5.14 -1.07 -24.00
C MET A 198 4.52 -0.25 -25.14
N ASP A 199 3.28 -0.60 -25.51
CA ASP A 199 2.44 0.24 -26.36
C ASP A 199 2.08 1.58 -25.68
N GLN A 200 1.47 2.50 -26.44
CA GLN A 200 1.15 3.84 -25.96
C GLN A 200 0.14 3.83 -24.80
N LEU A 201 -0.83 2.92 -24.81
CA LEU A 201 -1.84 2.82 -23.76
C LEU A 201 -1.23 2.27 -22.46
N ALA A 202 -0.35 1.27 -22.56
CA ALA A 202 0.40 0.72 -21.44
C ALA A 202 1.33 1.76 -20.83
N LYS A 203 2.01 2.57 -21.66
CA LYS A 203 2.82 3.71 -21.19
C LYS A 203 1.98 4.74 -20.44
N LYS A 204 0.81 5.12 -20.96
CA LYS A 204 -0.12 6.05 -20.27
C LYS A 204 -0.52 5.52 -18.89
N LYS A 205 -0.95 4.26 -18.81
CA LYS A 205 -1.30 3.63 -17.53
C LYS A 205 -0.11 3.61 -16.56
N PHE A 206 1.08 3.32 -17.08
CA PHE A 206 2.32 3.30 -16.29
C PHE A 206 2.69 4.69 -15.74
N PHE A 207 2.61 5.74 -16.55
CA PHE A 207 2.88 7.09 -16.08
C PHE A 207 1.86 7.55 -15.04
N PHE A 208 0.58 7.27 -15.28
CA PHE A 208 -0.47 7.56 -14.32
C PHE A 208 -0.20 6.91 -12.96
N ILE A 209 0.10 5.61 -12.92
CA ILE A 209 0.37 4.93 -11.64
C ILE A 209 1.64 5.47 -10.97
N CYS A 210 2.65 5.85 -11.76
CA CYS A 210 3.88 6.43 -11.24
C CYS A 210 3.61 7.78 -10.57
N GLU A 211 2.89 8.66 -11.25
CA GLU A 211 2.48 9.95 -10.70
C GLU A 211 1.64 9.76 -9.44
N PHE A 212 0.67 8.83 -9.48
CA PHE A 212 -0.20 8.56 -8.34
C PHE A 212 0.62 8.12 -7.12
N ILE A 213 1.59 7.23 -7.32
CA ILE A 213 2.53 6.80 -6.26
C ILE A 213 3.38 7.96 -5.75
N ILE A 214 3.89 8.83 -6.64
CA ILE A 214 4.68 10.00 -6.23
C ILE A 214 3.86 10.92 -5.34
N LEU A 215 2.60 11.16 -5.69
CA LEU A 215 1.71 11.99 -4.89
C LEU A 215 1.40 11.35 -3.53
N LEU A 216 1.11 10.05 -3.50
CA LEU A 216 0.89 9.33 -2.25
C LEU A 216 2.13 9.29 -1.35
N LYS A 217 3.34 9.19 -1.92
CA LYS A 217 4.61 9.25 -1.17
C LYS A 217 4.81 10.59 -0.44
N LYS A 218 4.19 11.68 -0.90
CA LYS A 218 4.23 12.97 -0.21
C LYS A 218 3.44 12.95 1.11
N ILE A 219 2.46 12.04 1.24
CA ILE A 219 1.69 11.84 2.47
C ILE A 219 2.52 10.99 3.45
N LYS A 220 3.37 11.65 4.23
CA LYS A 220 4.40 11.01 5.08
C LYS A 220 3.84 9.96 6.07
N ASN A 221 2.61 10.16 6.53
CA ASN A 221 1.98 9.36 7.58
C ASN A 221 0.94 8.37 7.06
N LEU A 222 0.84 8.16 5.74
CA LEU A 222 -0.16 7.29 5.13
C LEU A 222 0.02 5.83 5.58
N LYS A 223 -0.95 5.31 6.34
CA LYS A 223 -0.97 3.93 6.84
C LYS A 223 -2.06 3.10 6.20
N THR A 224 -3.18 3.73 5.85
CA THR A 224 -4.36 3.07 5.34
C THR A 224 -4.83 3.80 4.09
N LEU A 225 -4.91 3.06 2.99
CA LEU A 225 -5.35 3.58 1.69
C LEU A 225 -6.43 2.66 1.11
N PHE A 226 -7.57 3.22 0.75
CA PHE A 226 -8.59 2.53 -0.02
C PHE A 226 -8.71 3.17 -1.40
N VAL A 227 -8.56 2.37 -2.45
CA VAL A 227 -8.59 2.81 -3.87
C VAL A 227 -9.45 1.89 -4.73
N LYS A 228 -10.01 0.81 -4.17
CA LYS A 228 -10.93 -0.10 -4.86
C LYS A 228 -12.04 0.63 -5.62
N HIS A 229 -12.51 -0.01 -6.68
CA HIS A 229 -13.60 0.49 -7.53
C HIS A 229 -13.32 1.82 -8.23
N ASN A 230 -12.05 2.21 -8.38
CA ASN A 230 -11.64 3.22 -9.36
C ASN A 230 -11.26 2.58 -10.70
N PRO A 231 -11.56 3.20 -11.85
CA PRO A 231 -11.21 2.69 -13.17
C PRO A 231 -9.74 2.30 -13.34
N PHE A 232 -8.79 3.10 -12.83
CA PHE A 232 -7.36 2.82 -13.00
C PHE A 232 -6.94 1.49 -12.37
N VAL A 233 -7.53 1.11 -11.22
CA VAL A 233 -7.19 -0.13 -10.49
C VAL A 233 -7.51 -1.36 -11.32
N ASN A 234 -8.66 -1.36 -11.98
CA ASN A 234 -9.14 -2.49 -12.79
C ASN A 234 -8.48 -2.54 -14.17
N LYS A 235 -8.18 -1.36 -14.75
CA LYS A 235 -7.63 -1.23 -16.10
C LYS A 235 -6.10 -1.41 -16.15
N PHE A 236 -5.39 -1.27 -15.03
CA PHE A 236 -3.94 -1.47 -14.94
C PHE A 236 -3.60 -2.74 -14.15
N LYS A 237 -2.99 -3.72 -14.83
CA LYS A 237 -2.59 -4.99 -14.19
C LYS A 237 -1.55 -4.72 -13.12
N TYR A 238 -1.65 -5.47 -12.03
CA TYR A 238 -0.71 -5.43 -10.91
C TYR A 238 -0.67 -4.10 -10.14
N THR A 239 -1.66 -3.20 -10.30
CA THR A 239 -1.78 -1.94 -9.54
C THR A 239 -1.43 -2.11 -8.05
N THR A 240 -2.03 -3.12 -7.40
CA THR A 240 -1.77 -3.47 -6.00
C THR A 240 -0.29 -3.72 -5.70
N LYS A 241 0.45 -4.42 -6.59
CA LYS A 241 1.89 -4.67 -6.40
C LYS A 241 2.70 -3.38 -6.53
N TYR A 242 2.36 -2.51 -7.50
CA TYR A 242 2.99 -1.20 -7.64
C TYR A 242 2.78 -0.32 -6.41
N LEU A 243 1.56 -0.26 -5.88
CA LEU A 243 1.23 0.49 -4.66
C LEU A 243 1.99 -0.04 -3.44
N ILE A 244 1.88 -1.34 -3.15
CA ILE A 244 2.52 -1.97 -1.98
C ILE A 244 4.04 -1.86 -2.02
N ALA A 245 4.65 -2.00 -3.20
CA ALA A 245 6.11 -1.98 -3.32
C ALA A 245 6.72 -0.59 -3.07
N ASN A 246 5.96 0.47 -3.34
CA ASN A 246 6.46 1.85 -3.45
C ASN A 246 5.87 2.83 -2.42
N ILE A 247 4.74 2.56 -1.78
CA ILE A 247 4.20 3.43 -0.73
C ILE A 247 4.87 3.08 0.61
N PRO A 248 5.63 4.01 1.22
CA PRO A 248 6.31 3.73 2.48
C PRO A 248 5.29 3.57 3.61
N ASN A 249 5.56 2.64 4.53
CA ASN A 249 4.79 2.45 5.77
C ASN A 249 3.30 2.09 5.60
N ILE A 250 2.86 1.65 4.42
CA ILE A 250 1.49 1.19 4.21
C ILE A 250 1.20 -0.06 5.08
N VAL A 251 0.15 0.02 5.89
CA VAL A 251 -0.30 -1.05 6.79
C VAL A 251 -1.52 -1.75 6.23
N PHE A 252 -2.44 -0.99 5.64
CA PHE A 252 -3.66 -1.48 5.02
C PHE A 252 -3.81 -0.89 3.62
N LEU A 253 -4.00 -1.78 2.64
CA LEU A 253 -4.40 -1.41 1.29
C LEU A 253 -5.74 -2.09 1.01
N ASP A 254 -6.77 -1.28 0.83
CA ASP A 254 -8.16 -1.70 0.81
C ASP A 254 -8.47 -2.60 2.03
N ASP A 255 -9.10 -3.75 1.81
CA ASP A 255 -9.44 -4.72 2.88
C ASP A 255 -8.26 -5.61 3.30
N LYS A 256 -7.05 -5.42 2.73
CA LYS A 256 -5.89 -6.28 2.98
C LYS A 256 -4.90 -5.60 3.92
N LYS A 257 -4.63 -6.25 5.06
CA LYS A 257 -3.46 -5.93 5.89
C LYS A 257 -2.19 -6.34 5.14
N ILE A 258 -1.28 -5.39 4.94
CA ILE A 258 -0.01 -5.59 4.25
C ILE A 258 1.04 -6.08 5.24
N LYS A 259 1.62 -7.25 4.94
CA LYS A 259 2.73 -7.82 5.71
C LYS A 259 4.06 -7.52 5.03
N LYS A 260 5.17 -7.67 5.76
CA LYS A 260 6.52 -7.52 5.20
C LYS A 260 6.76 -8.47 4.03
N GLU A 261 6.20 -9.68 4.10
CA GLU A 261 6.28 -10.67 3.01
C GLU A 261 5.58 -10.18 1.74
N ASP A 262 4.42 -9.51 1.86
CA ASP A 262 3.69 -8.96 0.71
C ASP A 262 4.52 -7.88 0.00
N ILE A 263 5.19 -7.02 0.76
CA ILE A 263 6.09 -5.99 0.23
C ILE A 263 7.27 -6.62 -0.51
N CYS A 264 7.88 -7.66 0.08
CA CYS A 264 9.01 -8.36 -0.52
C CYS A 264 8.62 -9.06 -1.85
N LEU A 265 7.49 -9.78 -1.86
CA LEU A 265 6.96 -10.42 -3.06
C LEU A 265 6.64 -9.40 -4.15
N ALA A 266 5.99 -8.29 -3.81
CA ALA A 266 5.69 -7.22 -4.76
C ALA A 266 6.98 -6.62 -5.36
N ARG A 267 8.01 -6.40 -4.55
CA ARG A 267 9.30 -5.85 -5.03
C ARG A 267 10.07 -6.85 -5.89
N ILE A 268 10.07 -8.13 -5.55
CA ILE A 268 10.67 -9.18 -6.38
C ILE A 268 9.95 -9.30 -7.71
N PHE A 269 8.62 -9.29 -7.70
CA PHE A 269 7.82 -9.32 -8.91
C PHE A 269 8.20 -8.17 -9.86
N LEU A 270 8.33 -6.94 -9.33
CA LEU A 270 8.73 -5.81 -10.14
C LEU A 270 10.18 -5.95 -10.62
N LYS A 271 11.10 -6.42 -9.78
CA LYS A 271 12.53 -6.48 -10.14
C LYS A 271 12.88 -7.64 -11.07
N LYS A 272 12.31 -8.82 -10.88
CA LYS A 272 12.74 -10.07 -11.53
C LYS A 272 11.61 -10.76 -12.32
N GLY A 273 10.36 -10.54 -11.92
CA GLY A 273 9.19 -11.10 -12.60
C GLY A 273 8.44 -12.14 -11.77
N ALA A 274 7.48 -12.78 -12.41
CA ALA A 274 6.54 -13.70 -11.76
C ALA A 274 7.16 -15.04 -11.33
N ILE A 275 8.19 -15.51 -12.05
CA ILE A 275 8.82 -16.80 -11.77
C ILE A 275 9.52 -16.74 -10.41
N GLU A 276 10.31 -15.71 -10.18
CA GLU A 276 11.07 -15.49 -8.96
C GLU A 276 10.16 -15.11 -7.79
N GLU A 277 9.06 -14.40 -8.03
CA GLU A 277 8.03 -14.16 -7.01
C GLU A 277 7.45 -15.49 -6.51
N ASN A 278 7.13 -16.41 -7.43
CA ASN A 278 6.56 -17.71 -7.07
C ASN A 278 7.55 -18.58 -6.30
N GLU A 279 8.83 -18.59 -6.69
CA GLU A 279 9.87 -19.29 -5.93
C GLU A 279 10.04 -18.72 -4.52
N LEU A 280 10.10 -17.40 -4.38
CA LEU A 280 10.16 -16.77 -3.05
C LEU A 280 8.91 -17.07 -2.20
N LYS A 281 7.74 -17.14 -2.84
CA LYS A 281 6.50 -17.50 -2.16
C LYS A 281 6.54 -18.92 -1.60
N LYS A 282 7.07 -19.90 -2.36
CA LYS A 282 7.28 -21.27 -1.88
C LYS A 282 8.20 -21.29 -0.65
N ILE A 283 9.27 -20.50 -0.65
CA ILE A 283 10.19 -20.39 0.49
C ILE A 283 9.47 -19.85 1.74
N PHE A 284 8.61 -18.84 1.59
CA PHE A 284 7.81 -18.31 2.70
C PHE A 284 6.79 -19.32 3.23
N GLU A 285 6.19 -20.13 2.36
CA GLU A 285 5.28 -21.19 2.75
C GLU A 285 6.02 -22.30 3.51
N GLN A 286 7.18 -22.73 3.00
CA GLN A 286 8.03 -23.73 3.67
C GLN A 286 8.45 -23.27 5.07
N LYS A 287 8.94 -22.04 5.22
CA LYS A 287 9.32 -21.48 6.53
C LYS A 287 8.16 -21.44 7.53
N LYS A 288 6.92 -21.24 7.07
CA LYS A 288 5.75 -21.31 7.96
C LYS A 288 5.53 -22.74 8.43
N ILE A 289 5.59 -23.71 7.52
CA ILE A 289 5.44 -25.14 7.85
C ILE A 289 6.51 -25.56 8.87
N ASP A 290 7.78 -25.21 8.64
CA ASP A 290 8.88 -25.59 9.54
C ASP A 290 8.72 -24.94 10.91
N LYS A 291 8.27 -23.68 10.97
CA LYS A 291 7.95 -23.00 12.23
C LYS A 291 6.84 -23.71 13.00
N TYR A 292 5.79 -24.17 12.33
CA TYR A 292 4.71 -24.94 12.96
C TYR A 292 5.19 -26.30 13.45
N LYS A 293 5.96 -27.05 12.66
CA LYS A 293 6.56 -28.33 13.07
C LYS A 293 7.40 -28.17 14.33
N ASN A 294 8.32 -27.20 14.33
CA ASN A 294 9.17 -26.90 15.48
C ASN A 294 8.37 -26.51 16.74
N LEU A 295 7.24 -25.82 16.58
CA LEU A 295 6.37 -25.46 17.69
C LEU A 295 5.65 -26.70 18.25
N THR A 296 5.15 -27.57 17.38
CA THR A 296 4.50 -28.83 17.76
C THR A 296 5.47 -29.76 18.48
N GLU A 297 6.69 -29.90 17.99
CA GLU A 297 7.74 -30.70 18.64
C GLU A 297 8.10 -30.14 20.02
N LYS A 298 8.24 -28.81 20.15
CA LYS A 298 8.46 -28.15 21.45
C LYS A 298 7.31 -28.40 22.42
N PHE A 299 6.08 -28.35 21.94
CA PHE A 299 4.90 -28.64 22.77
C PHE A 299 4.84 -30.12 23.17
N HIS A 300 5.15 -31.04 22.25
CA HIS A 300 5.22 -32.46 22.55
C HIS A 300 6.29 -32.78 23.60
N ASN A 301 7.50 -32.23 23.44
CA ASN A 301 8.58 -32.36 24.41
C ASN A 301 8.23 -31.76 25.77
N PHE A 302 7.45 -30.67 25.79
CA PHE A 302 6.93 -30.09 27.03
C PHE A 302 5.94 -31.03 27.75
N LEU A 303 5.03 -31.67 27.00
CA LEU A 303 4.09 -32.66 27.57
C LEU A 303 4.81 -33.87 28.15
N LEU A 304 5.81 -34.41 27.44
CA LEU A 304 6.62 -35.55 27.91
C LEU A 304 7.36 -35.23 29.21
N LYS A 305 8.01 -34.06 29.28
CA LYS A 305 8.68 -33.60 30.53
C LYS A 305 7.71 -33.44 31.69
N LYS A 306 6.46 -33.06 31.41
CA LYS A 306 5.42 -32.89 32.45
C LYS A 306 4.85 -34.24 32.91
N SER A 307 4.72 -35.24 32.04
CA SER A 307 4.35 -36.59 32.46
C SER A 307 5.44 -37.24 33.30
N GLU A 308 6.71 -37.10 32.91
CA GLU A 308 7.86 -37.62 33.66
C GLU A 308 7.99 -36.98 35.05
N SER A 309 7.70 -35.68 35.19
CA SER A 309 7.74 -35.01 36.49
C SER A 309 6.60 -35.46 37.43
N MET A 310 5.41 -35.77 36.90
CA MET A 310 4.30 -36.32 37.68
C MET A 310 4.54 -37.79 38.08
N GLU A 311 5.19 -38.59 37.23
CA GLU A 311 5.61 -39.95 37.57
C GLU A 311 6.71 -39.99 38.64
N ASN A 312 7.64 -39.03 38.61
CA ASN A 312 8.68 -38.94 39.64
C ASN A 312 8.15 -38.42 40.99
N GLN A 313 7.14 -37.53 41.00
CA GLN A 313 6.47 -37.10 42.23
C GLN A 313 5.62 -38.22 42.86
N SER A 314 5.01 -39.09 42.06
CA SER A 314 4.23 -40.24 42.57
C SER A 314 5.12 -41.37 43.08
N LYS A 315 6.31 -41.59 42.50
CA LYS A 315 7.31 -42.55 43.03
C LYS A 315 8.02 -42.06 44.31
N GLY A 316 8.17 -40.75 44.50
CA GLY A 316 8.75 -40.17 45.72
C GLY A 316 7.82 -40.16 46.94
N ALA A 317 6.52 -40.42 46.76
CA ALA A 317 5.54 -40.46 47.85
C ALA A 317 5.35 -41.85 48.48
N ILE A 318 6.08 -42.88 48.01
CA ILE A 318 5.99 -44.27 48.48
C ILE A 318 7.26 -44.67 49.23
N ILE A 319 7.80 -43.84 50.14
CA ILE A 319 8.76 -44.27 51.17
C ILE A 319 8.60 -43.36 52.39
N ILE A 320 7.66 -43.66 53.30
CA ILE A 320 7.79 -43.38 54.73
C ILE A 320 7.03 -44.51 55.47
N ASP A 321 7.80 -45.44 56.05
CA ASP A 321 7.38 -46.34 57.13
C ASP A 321 7.30 -45.58 58.47
#